data_AF-A0A2V5Q255-F1
#
_entry.id   AF-A0A2V5Q255-F1
#
_cell.length_a   1.000
_cell.length_b   1.000
_cell.length_c   1.000
_cell.angle_alpha   90.00
_cell.angle_beta   90.00
_cell.angle_gamma   90.00
#
_symmetry.space_group_name_H-M   'P 1'
#
loop_
_entity.id
_entity.type
_entity.pdbx_description
1 polymer ?
#
loop_
_entity_poly.entity_id
_entity_poly.type
_entity_poly.pdbx_seq_one_letter_code
_entity_poly.pdbx_strand_id
1 'polypeptide(L)'
;MRCQVIFRLVAVLVVGVSLAGCDKKSGSAVVLEKEYIAAREVTSTPAAQESGSPSPTPGVDGAAVYEEIPLRELAEDEIDVDSIVMKKDARGTSRDPRAMIDEQWIVRVQMVADLKRIKVQTDKAHYDKIKVGDRVNVSYRQGKYTGTVWAAEIE
;
A
#
# COMPACT_ATOMS: atom_id res chain seq x y z
N MET A 1 -29.97 27.97 -27.17
CA MET A 1 -28.86 28.72 -26.55
C MET A 1 -28.68 28.45 -25.05
N ARG A 2 -29.74 28.30 -24.22
CA ARG A 2 -29.62 28.08 -22.76
C ARG A 2 -29.02 26.72 -22.35
N CYS A 3 -29.32 25.62 -23.05
CA CYS A 3 -28.77 24.29 -22.75
C CYS A 3 -27.25 24.17 -22.96
N GLN A 4 -26.70 24.91 -23.93
CA GLN A 4 -25.27 24.84 -24.28
C GLN A 4 -24.39 25.55 -23.24
N VAL A 5 -24.92 26.61 -22.61
CA VAL A 5 -24.25 27.34 -21.51
C VAL A 5 -24.23 26.50 -20.24
N ILE A 6 -25.32 25.78 -19.94
CA ILE A 6 -25.41 24.89 -18.78
C ILE A 6 -24.44 23.72 -18.93
N PHE A 7 -24.37 23.09 -20.11
CA PHE A 7 -23.40 22.02 -20.36
C PHE A 7 -21.94 22.49 -20.23
N ARG A 8 -21.62 23.71 -20.68
CA ARG A 8 -20.28 24.29 -20.51
C ARG A 8 -19.96 24.56 -19.04
N LEU A 9 -20.91 25.07 -18.25
CA LEU A 9 -20.73 25.29 -16.82
C LEU A 9 -20.54 23.98 -16.05
N VAL A 10 -21.36 22.96 -16.34
CA VAL A 10 -21.23 21.65 -15.70
C VAL A 10 -19.92 20.98 -16.08
N ALA A 11 -19.49 21.05 -17.35
CA ALA A 11 -18.20 20.51 -17.79
C ALA A 11 -17.02 21.21 -17.10
N VAL A 12 -17.06 22.55 -16.97
CA VAL A 12 -16.02 23.30 -16.24
C VAL A 12 -16.01 22.94 -14.76
N LEU A 13 -17.17 22.75 -14.14
CA LEU A 13 -17.28 22.39 -12.73
C LEU A 13 -16.78 20.95 -12.47
N VAL A 14 -17.12 20.00 -13.35
CA VAL A 14 -16.62 18.61 -13.29
C VAL A 14 -15.10 18.56 -13.48
N VAL A 15 -14.56 19.28 -14.47
CA VAL A 15 -13.10 19.35 -14.69
C VAL A 15 -12.38 20.04 -13.52
N GLY A 16 -12.97 21.09 -12.94
CA GLY A 16 -12.41 21.79 -11.78
C GLY A 16 -12.36 20.94 -10.51
N VAL A 17 -13.37 20.10 -10.27
CA VAL A 17 -13.40 19.18 -9.11
C VAL A 17 -12.41 18.02 -9.28
N SER A 18 -12.11 17.63 -10.51
CA SER A 18 -11.27 16.46 -10.82
C SER A 18 -9.79 16.62 -10.44
N LEU A 19 -9.29 17.85 -10.30
CA LEU A 19 -7.86 18.13 -10.10
C LEU A 19 -7.46 18.37 -8.62
N ALA A 20 -8.40 18.34 -7.67
CA ALA A 20 -8.18 18.84 -6.31
C ALA A 20 -7.98 17.76 -5.21
N GLY A 21 -7.77 16.48 -5.58
CA GLY A 21 -7.76 15.38 -4.61
C GLY A 21 -6.41 15.06 -3.95
N CYS A 22 -5.28 15.43 -4.55
CA CYS A 22 -3.94 15.05 -4.10
C CYS A 22 -2.93 16.19 -4.21
N ASP A 23 -2.14 16.40 -3.17
CA ASP A 23 -1.01 17.30 -3.16
C ASP A 23 0.29 16.52 -3.44
N LYS A 24 1.13 17.03 -4.34
CA LYS A 24 2.48 16.51 -4.55
C LYS A 24 3.42 17.16 -3.54
N LYS A 25 4.19 16.34 -2.83
CA LYS A 25 5.24 16.75 -1.90
C LYS A 25 6.58 16.15 -2.33
N SER A 26 7.67 16.77 -1.92
CA SER A 26 9.02 16.23 -2.09
C SER A 26 9.92 16.62 -0.93
N GLY A 27 10.98 15.86 -0.71
CA GLY A 27 11.99 16.19 0.28
C GLY A 27 13.04 15.10 0.49
N SER A 28 14.07 15.46 1.24
CA SER A 28 15.15 14.54 1.59
C SER A 28 14.66 13.44 2.54
N ALA A 29 15.06 12.21 2.25
CA ALA A 29 14.78 11.02 3.04
C ALA A 29 16.05 10.16 3.20
N VAL A 30 16.08 9.35 4.25
CA VAL A 30 17.12 8.35 4.49
C VAL A 30 16.56 6.97 4.21
N VAL A 31 17.31 6.14 3.49
CA VAL A 31 16.93 4.77 3.17
C VAL A 31 17.11 3.88 4.41
N LEU A 32 16.03 3.27 4.87
CA LEU A 32 16.05 2.42 6.07
C LEU A 32 16.21 0.95 5.74
N GLU A 33 15.48 0.47 4.74
CA GLU A 33 15.49 -0.94 4.35
C GLU A 33 15.18 -1.08 2.87
N LYS A 34 15.62 -2.20 2.32
CA LYS A 34 15.42 -2.61 0.94
C LYS A 34 14.81 -4.01 0.96
N GLU A 35 13.74 -4.19 0.20
CA GLU A 35 12.99 -5.43 0.13
C GLU A 35 12.76 -5.77 -1.34
N TYR A 36 13.18 -6.97 -1.75
CA TYR A 36 12.86 -7.56 -3.04
C TYR A 36 11.79 -8.63 -2.83
N ILE A 37 10.78 -8.65 -3.70
CA ILE A 37 9.76 -9.70 -3.74
C ILE A 37 9.73 -10.24 -5.17
N ALA A 38 10.03 -11.52 -5.32
CA ALA A 38 9.94 -12.20 -6.61
C ALA A 38 8.49 -12.22 -7.12
N ALA A 39 8.34 -12.29 -8.45
CA ALA A 39 7.05 -12.46 -9.10
C ALA A 39 6.34 -13.72 -8.59
N ARG A 40 5.01 -13.63 -8.44
CA ARG A 40 4.16 -14.74 -8.02
C ARG A 40 4.21 -15.86 -9.07
N GLU A 41 4.35 -17.09 -8.60
CA GLU A 41 4.20 -18.26 -9.46
C GLU A 41 2.74 -18.37 -9.94
N VAL A 42 2.52 -18.11 -11.24
CA VAL A 42 1.22 -18.34 -11.88
C VAL A 42 1.11 -19.82 -12.19
N THR A 43 0.76 -20.62 -11.18
CA THR A 43 0.22 -21.96 -11.44
C THR A 43 -1.16 -21.77 -12.07
N SER A 44 -1.37 -22.28 -13.27
CA SER A 44 -2.62 -22.17 -14.02
C SER A 44 -3.83 -22.76 -13.26
N THR A 45 -4.81 -21.90 -12.93
CA THR A 45 -6.26 -22.18 -12.69
C THR A 45 -6.65 -22.78 -11.31
N PRO A 46 -7.79 -22.35 -10.70
CA PRO A 46 -7.81 -21.83 -9.34
C PRO A 46 -8.45 -22.77 -8.31
N ALA A 47 -7.96 -22.71 -7.07
CA ALA A 47 -8.82 -22.96 -5.92
C ALA A 47 -9.27 -21.60 -5.40
N ALA A 48 -10.58 -21.35 -5.45
CA ALA A 48 -11.19 -20.29 -4.66
C ALA A 48 -10.77 -20.50 -3.20
N GLN A 49 -9.90 -19.65 -2.67
CA GLN A 49 -9.85 -19.47 -1.23
C GLN A 49 -11.11 -18.70 -0.89
N GLU A 50 -12.06 -19.42 -0.31
CA GLU A 50 -13.12 -18.82 0.48
C GLU A 50 -12.44 -17.88 1.48
N SER A 51 -12.48 -16.58 1.20
CA SER A 51 -12.49 -15.58 2.25
C SER A 51 -13.69 -15.93 3.11
N GLY A 52 -13.44 -16.64 4.21
CA GLY A 52 -14.40 -16.84 5.27
C GLY A 52 -14.79 -15.47 5.80
N SER A 53 -15.79 -14.87 5.16
CA SER A 53 -16.51 -13.73 5.65
C SER A 53 -17.43 -14.27 6.74
N PRO A 54 -17.23 -13.95 8.03
CA PRO A 54 -18.22 -14.31 9.02
C PRO A 54 -19.49 -13.50 8.72
N SER A 55 -20.48 -14.20 8.15
CA SER A 55 -21.83 -13.68 8.00
C SER A 55 -22.44 -13.54 9.40
N PRO A 56 -22.87 -12.36 9.85
CA PRO A 56 -23.55 -12.22 11.13
C PRO A 56 -24.96 -12.81 10.98
N THR A 57 -25.25 -13.84 11.77
CA THR A 57 -26.62 -14.35 11.91
C THR A 57 -27.38 -13.39 12.83
N PRO A 58 -28.55 -12.85 12.44
CA PRO A 58 -29.32 -11.96 13.31
C PRO A 58 -30.07 -12.81 14.34
N GLY A 59 -29.45 -13.01 15.50
CA GLY A 59 -30.04 -13.62 16.69
C GLY A 59 -30.30 -12.56 17.73
N VAL A 60 -31.58 -12.38 18.02
CA VAL A 60 -32.20 -11.41 18.92
C VAL A 60 -31.56 -11.41 20.32
N ASP A 61 -31.56 -10.22 20.94
CA ASP A 61 -31.49 -9.91 22.37
C ASP A 61 -30.20 -9.20 22.83
N GLY A 62 -30.37 -7.91 23.12
CA GLY A 62 -29.31 -6.93 23.33
C GLY A 62 -28.46 -7.18 24.57
N ALA A 63 -27.19 -7.49 24.36
CA ALA A 63 -26.08 -7.13 25.23
C ALA A 63 -24.81 -7.11 24.37
N ALA A 64 -24.18 -5.94 24.23
CA ALA A 64 -22.95 -5.80 23.47
C ALA A 64 -21.81 -6.56 24.19
N VAL A 65 -21.56 -7.79 23.76
CA VAL A 65 -20.33 -8.51 24.09
C VAL A 65 -19.24 -7.98 23.15
N TYR A 66 -18.30 -7.23 23.71
CA TYR A 66 -17.01 -7.01 23.07
C TYR A 66 -16.29 -8.36 23.09
N GLU A 67 -16.39 -9.13 22.01
CA GLU A 67 -15.48 -10.27 21.80
C GLU A 67 -14.06 -9.70 21.65
N GLU A 68 -13.28 -9.88 22.70
CA GLU A 68 -11.83 -9.72 22.67
C GLU A 68 -11.30 -10.78 21.69
N ILE A 69 -11.02 -10.38 20.44
CA ILE A 69 -10.45 -11.27 19.43
C ILE A 69 -9.17 -11.87 20.04
N PRO A 70 -9.09 -13.20 20.25
CA PRO A 70 -7.91 -13.81 20.85
C PRO A 70 -6.70 -13.47 19.98
N LEU A 71 -5.71 -12.82 20.59
CA LEU A 71 -4.44 -12.50 19.94
C LEU A 71 -3.73 -13.84 19.69
N ARG A 72 -3.95 -14.44 18.52
CA ARG A 72 -3.28 -15.67 18.10
C ARG A 72 -1.77 -15.43 18.17
N GLU A 73 -1.10 -16.11 19.10
CA GLU A 73 0.35 -16.08 19.19
C GLU A 73 0.94 -16.58 17.86
N LEU A 74 1.88 -15.83 17.30
CA LEU A 74 2.57 -16.20 16.07
C LEU A 74 3.38 -17.47 16.34
N ALA A 75 3.26 -18.47 15.46
CA ALA A 75 4.11 -19.65 15.51
C ALA A 75 5.58 -19.26 15.28
N GLU A 76 6.53 -20.09 15.72
CA GLU A 76 7.96 -19.79 15.59
C GLU A 76 8.42 -19.62 14.14
N ASP A 77 7.76 -20.27 13.18
CA ASP A 77 8.03 -20.14 11.74
C ASP A 77 7.23 -19.01 11.06
N GLU A 78 6.31 -18.36 11.78
CA GLU A 78 5.47 -17.28 11.27
C GLU A 78 6.04 -15.88 11.63
N ILE A 79 5.77 -14.91 10.76
CA ILE A 79 6.06 -13.49 10.94
C ILE A 79 4.87 -12.67 10.45
N ASP A 80 4.55 -11.59 11.17
CA ASP A 80 3.64 -10.56 10.65
C ASP A 80 4.44 -9.57 9.81
N VAL A 81 4.04 -9.41 8.55
CA VAL A 81 4.59 -8.40 7.65
C VAL A 81 3.44 -7.61 7.05
N ASP A 82 3.39 -6.32 7.36
CA ASP A 82 2.37 -5.41 6.83
C ASP A 82 0.93 -5.87 7.11
N SER A 83 0.68 -6.39 8.33
CA SER A 83 -0.61 -6.98 8.76
C SER A 83 -0.97 -8.29 8.06
N ILE A 84 0.00 -8.95 7.40
CA ILE A 84 -0.16 -10.28 6.82
C ILE A 84 0.78 -11.24 7.54
N VAL A 85 0.20 -12.26 8.19
CA VAL A 85 0.96 -13.36 8.78
C VAL A 85 1.43 -14.30 7.68
N MET A 86 2.72 -14.59 7.62
CA MET A 86 3.34 -15.47 6.64
C MET A 86 4.50 -16.25 7.24
N LYS A 87 4.95 -17.30 6.56
CA LYS A 87 6.16 -18.01 6.99
C LYS A 87 7.42 -17.21 6.70
N LYS A 88 8.43 -17.35 7.57
CA LYS A 88 9.73 -16.68 7.44
C LYS A 88 10.46 -17.00 6.12
N ASP A 89 10.34 -18.24 5.66
CA ASP A 89 10.96 -18.72 4.41
C ASP A 89 10.23 -18.26 3.14
N ALA A 90 8.96 -17.83 3.26
CA ALA A 90 8.18 -17.33 2.14
C ALA A 90 8.47 -15.86 1.79
N ARG A 91 8.95 -15.06 2.74
CA ARG A 91 9.16 -13.61 2.55
C ARG A 91 10.15 -13.32 1.42
N GLY A 92 9.75 -12.44 0.50
CA GLY A 92 10.58 -12.03 -0.63
C GLY A 92 10.69 -13.07 -1.77
N THR A 93 10.00 -14.19 -1.65
CA THR A 93 9.94 -15.24 -2.69
C THR A 93 8.64 -15.15 -3.49
N SER A 94 8.52 -16.00 -4.52
CA SER A 94 7.27 -16.18 -5.29
C SER A 94 6.08 -16.66 -4.43
N ARG A 95 6.37 -17.20 -3.23
CA ARG A 95 5.39 -17.68 -2.24
C ARG A 95 4.98 -16.59 -1.25
N ASP A 96 5.58 -15.39 -1.30
CA ASP A 96 5.16 -14.25 -0.49
C ASP A 96 3.71 -13.89 -0.86
N PRO A 97 2.77 -13.82 0.10
CA PRO A 97 1.39 -13.41 -0.18
C PRO A 97 1.26 -12.01 -0.81
N ARG A 98 2.28 -11.16 -0.66
CA ARG A 98 2.37 -9.83 -1.27
C ARG A 98 2.99 -9.85 -2.67
N ALA A 99 3.44 -11.01 -3.15
CA ALA A 99 3.98 -11.16 -4.50
C ALA A 99 2.89 -10.87 -5.53
N MET A 100 3.15 -9.89 -6.40
CA MET A 100 2.33 -9.57 -7.55
C MET A 100 2.77 -10.39 -8.76
N ILE A 101 2.08 -10.21 -9.89
CA ILE A 101 2.42 -10.85 -11.17
C ILE A 101 3.84 -10.46 -11.59
N ASP A 102 4.25 -9.22 -11.31
CA ASP A 102 5.57 -8.71 -11.61
C ASP A 102 6.48 -8.70 -10.36
N GLU A 103 7.79 -8.65 -10.60
CA GLU A 103 8.78 -8.45 -9.55
C GLU A 103 8.61 -7.08 -8.88
N GLN A 104 8.82 -7.03 -7.57
CA GLN A 104 8.72 -5.78 -6.81
C GLN A 104 10.05 -5.45 -6.13
N TRP A 105 10.52 -4.23 -6.38
CA TRP A 105 11.71 -3.66 -5.74
C TRP A 105 11.23 -2.52 -4.83
N ILE A 106 11.20 -2.78 -3.53
CA ILE A 106 10.62 -1.85 -2.55
C ILE A 106 11.75 -1.27 -1.71
N VAL A 107 11.79 0.05 -1.62
CA VAL A 107 12.70 0.78 -0.75
C VAL A 107 11.85 1.46 0.32
N ARG A 108 12.14 1.22 1.61
CA ARG A 108 11.50 1.99 2.67
C ARG A 108 12.43 3.09 3.13
N VAL A 109 11.88 4.29 3.07
CA VAL A 109 12.60 5.53 3.37
C VAL A 109 11.94 6.21 4.56
N GLN A 110 12.72 6.99 5.29
CA GLN A 110 12.23 7.91 6.29
C GLN A 110 12.54 9.34 5.88
N MET A 111 11.50 10.13 5.70
CA MET A 111 11.61 11.56 5.40
C MET A 111 12.33 12.26 6.57
N VAL A 112 13.29 13.15 6.27
CA VAL A 112 14.06 13.85 7.30
C VAL A 112 13.22 14.91 8.00
N ALA A 113 12.26 15.53 7.28
CA ALA A 113 11.49 16.66 7.78
C ALA A 113 10.47 16.27 8.86
N ASP A 114 9.76 15.15 8.68
CA ASP A 114 8.63 14.74 9.51
C ASP A 114 8.77 13.30 10.04
N LEU A 115 9.91 12.65 9.81
CA LEU A 115 10.21 11.26 10.18
C LEU A 115 9.21 10.23 9.61
N LYS A 116 8.39 10.65 8.63
CA LYS A 116 7.39 9.80 8.00
C LYS A 116 8.08 8.69 7.23
N ARG A 117 7.68 7.46 7.49
CA ARG A 117 8.13 6.30 6.73
C ARG A 117 7.26 6.10 5.51
N ILE A 118 7.88 5.94 4.35
CA ILE A 118 7.21 5.77 3.07
C ILE A 118 7.78 4.53 2.40
N LYS A 119 6.89 3.70 1.84
CA LYS A 119 7.28 2.60 0.94
C LYS A 119 7.31 3.13 -0.48
N VAL A 120 8.43 2.97 -1.14
CA VAL A 120 8.65 3.44 -2.51
C VAL A 120 8.92 2.23 -3.38
N GLN A 121 8.05 1.98 -4.35
CA GLN A 121 8.33 1.02 -5.40
C GLN A 121 9.27 1.66 -6.42
N THR A 122 10.26 0.91 -6.86
CA THR A 122 11.27 1.38 -7.80
C THR A 122 11.58 0.30 -8.84
N ASP A 123 12.40 0.62 -9.83
CA ASP A 123 12.91 -0.36 -10.77
C ASP A 123 14.19 -1.03 -10.21
N LYS A 124 14.59 -2.14 -10.83
CA LYS A 124 15.80 -2.86 -10.44
C LYS A 124 17.05 -1.97 -10.52
N ALA A 125 17.12 -1.10 -11.53
CA ALA A 125 18.30 -0.27 -11.77
C ALA A 125 18.54 0.78 -10.68
N HIS A 126 17.50 1.45 -10.18
CA HIS A 126 17.61 2.37 -9.05
C HIS A 126 17.79 1.59 -7.75
N TYR A 127 17.07 0.48 -7.57
CA TYR A 127 17.22 -0.37 -6.40
C TYR A 127 18.67 -0.81 -6.18
N ASP A 128 19.36 -1.28 -7.23
CA ASP A 128 20.74 -1.77 -7.11
C ASP A 128 21.75 -0.66 -6.77
N LYS A 129 21.48 0.58 -7.19
CA LYS A 129 22.35 1.75 -6.93
C LYS A 129 22.24 2.25 -5.48
N ILE A 130 21.04 2.18 -4.91
CA ILE A 130 20.72 2.77 -3.61
C ILE A 130 21.14 1.81 -2.48
N LYS A 131 21.79 2.34 -1.45
CA LYS A 131 22.19 1.58 -0.25
C LYS A 131 21.38 2.00 0.97
N VAL A 132 21.28 1.09 1.93
CA VAL A 132 20.70 1.40 3.24
C VAL A 132 21.58 2.44 3.93
N GLY A 133 20.97 3.49 4.46
CA GLY A 133 21.64 4.66 5.04
C GLY A 133 21.87 5.81 4.06
N ASP A 134 21.67 5.60 2.74
CA ASP A 134 21.82 6.68 1.77
C ASP A 134 20.75 7.75 1.96
N ARG A 135 21.13 8.99 1.63
CA ARG A 135 20.22 10.13 1.64
C ARG A 135 19.76 10.41 0.22
N VAL A 136 18.46 10.27 -0.02
CA VAL A 136 17.82 10.38 -1.33
C VAL A 136 16.75 11.47 -1.32
N ASN A 137 16.37 11.97 -2.49
CA ASN A 137 15.21 12.86 -2.61
C ASN A 137 13.99 12.01 -3.01
N VAL A 138 12.88 12.20 -2.32
CA VAL A 138 11.67 11.41 -2.54
C VAL A 138 10.53 12.35 -2.83
N SER A 139 9.83 12.11 -3.92
CA SER A 139 8.59 12.80 -4.26
C SER A 139 7.41 11.86 -4.04
N TYR A 140 6.31 12.36 -3.47
CA TYR A 140 5.12 11.55 -3.21
C TYR A 140 3.83 12.35 -3.34
N ARG A 141 2.75 11.66 -3.71
CA ARG A 141 1.39 12.21 -3.76
C ARG A 141 0.65 11.84 -2.49
N GLN A 142 0.16 12.85 -1.80
CA GLN A 142 -0.59 12.70 -0.55
C GLN A 142 -2.03 13.17 -0.77
N GLY A 143 -3.01 12.40 -0.31
CA GLY A 143 -4.40 12.82 -0.28
C GLY A 143 -4.55 14.05 0.62
N LYS A 144 -5.13 15.12 0.09
CA LYS A 144 -5.20 16.43 0.78
C LYS A 144 -5.91 16.36 2.14
N TYR A 145 -6.93 15.51 2.23
CA TYR A 145 -7.78 15.38 3.43
C TYR A 145 -7.50 14.12 4.25
N THR A 146 -7.05 13.04 3.61
CA THR A 146 -6.80 11.76 4.31
C THR A 146 -5.37 11.62 4.81
N GLY A 147 -4.43 12.39 4.25
CA GLY A 147 -3.01 12.24 4.56
C GLY A 147 -2.37 10.95 4.01
N THR A 148 -3.15 10.10 3.33
CA THR A 148 -2.71 8.84 2.71
C THR A 148 -1.73 9.12 1.58
N VAL A 149 -0.62 8.38 1.53
CA VAL A 149 0.31 8.42 0.40
C VAL A 149 -0.18 7.46 -0.67
N TRP A 150 -0.40 7.97 -1.88
CA TRP A 150 -0.94 7.22 -3.02
C TRP A 150 0.12 6.74 -3.99
N ALA A 151 1.19 7.52 -4.14
CA ALA A 151 2.32 7.20 -5.01
C ALA A 151 3.56 7.86 -4.43
N ALA A 152 4.71 7.22 -4.56
CA ALA A 152 6.01 7.76 -4.18
C ALA A 152 7.06 7.28 -5.17
N GLU A 153 8.04 8.15 -5.44
CA GLU A 153 9.14 7.94 -6.39
C GLU A 153 10.43 8.50 -5.80
N ILE A 154 11.55 7.83 -6.05
CA ILE A 154 12.88 8.33 -5.72
C ILE A 154 13.40 9.10 -6.95
N GLU A 155 13.88 10.33 -6.74
CA GLU A 155 14.49 11.18 -7.78
C GLU A 155 16.00 10.95 -7.92
#